data_AF-Q6MRI5-F1
#
_entry.id   AF-Q6MRI5-F1
#
_cell.length_a   1.000
_cell.length_b   1.000
_cell.length_c   1.000
_cell.angle_alpha   90.00
_cell.angle_beta   90.00
_cell.angle_gamma   90.00
#
_symmetry.space_group_name_H-M   'P 1'
#
loop_
_entity.id
_entity.type
_entity.pdbx_description
1 polymer ?
#
loop_
_entity_poly.entity_id
_entity_poly.type
_entity_poly.pdbx_seq_one_letter_code
_entity_poly.pdbx_strand_id
1 'polypeptide(L)'
;MKSTFYLKIGMMVLALVGVFYGMKALDGGALEDKASDPQSALGLLIGSDYRPLNWCPEKTQKVELFDPAGAVTKTLEKPEDISSVCEIMMGAFSMEGIEESSFKKSLAAHGPSGGPIVILEQVPGKPVFRVKGMPFSSPMLSKALDRLAVP
;
A
#
# COMPACT_ATOMS: atom_id res chain seq x y z
N MET A 1 48.72 37.83 -12.38
CA MET A 1 47.98 36.58 -12.66
C MET A 1 47.82 35.61 -11.46
N LYS A 2 48.28 35.91 -10.23
CA LYS A 2 48.12 35.00 -9.07
C LYS A 2 46.87 35.27 -8.20
N SER A 3 46.37 36.51 -8.18
CA SER A 3 45.21 36.91 -7.34
C SER A 3 43.89 36.23 -7.73
N THR A 4 43.64 36.05 -9.03
CA THR A 4 42.42 35.39 -9.55
C THR A 4 42.37 33.89 -9.28
N PHE A 5 43.52 33.26 -9.01
CA PHE A 5 43.59 31.83 -8.71
C PHE A 5 43.14 31.53 -7.26
N TYR A 6 43.60 32.33 -6.30
CA TYR A 6 43.18 32.21 -4.90
C TYR A 6 41.71 32.62 -4.69
N LEU A 7 41.20 33.58 -5.47
CA LEU A 7 39.77 33.94 -5.46
C LEU A 7 38.88 32.76 -5.88
N LYS A 8 39.28 32.02 -6.93
CA LYS A 8 38.55 30.82 -7.39
C LYS A 8 38.57 29.70 -6.36
N ILE A 9 39.71 29.47 -5.70
CA ILE A 9 39.81 28.48 -4.62
C ILE A 9 38.92 28.86 -3.44
N GLY A 10 38.93 30.13 -3.02
CA GLY A 10 38.07 30.61 -1.94
C GLY A 10 36.58 30.44 -2.25
N MET A 11 36.17 30.73 -3.49
CA MET A 11 34.77 30.58 -3.92
C MET A 11 34.35 29.10 -4.00
N MET A 12 35.26 28.21 -4.43
CA MET A 12 34.99 26.77 -4.49
C MET A 12 34.85 26.16 -3.08
N VAL A 13 35.66 26.60 -2.11
CA VAL A 13 35.55 26.16 -0.70
C VAL A 13 34.25 26.68 -0.08
N LEU A 14 33.87 27.94 -0.34
CA LEU A 14 32.59 28.50 0.12
C LEU A 14 31.38 27.73 -0.45
N ALA A 15 31.42 27.34 -1.73
CA ALA A 15 30.37 26.53 -2.33
C ALA A 15 30.29 25.13 -1.70
N LEU A 16 31.43 24.50 -1.42
CA LEU A 16 31.50 23.21 -0.73
C LEU A 16 30.93 23.29 0.68
N VAL A 17 31.29 24.31 1.47
CA VAL A 17 30.70 24.51 2.80
C VAL A 17 29.20 24.77 2.69
N GLY A 18 28.73 25.54 1.69
CA GLY A 18 27.30 25.75 1.42
C GLY A 18 26.55 24.46 1.11
N VAL A 19 27.13 23.56 0.31
CA VAL A 19 26.55 22.24 0.00
C VAL A 19 26.51 21.35 1.25
N PHE A 20 27.61 21.29 2.02
CA PHE A 20 27.64 20.50 3.27
C PHE A 20 26.66 21.04 4.33
N TYR A 21 26.50 22.36 4.44
CA TYR A 21 25.49 22.95 5.33
C TYR A 21 24.07 22.72 4.82
N GLY A 22 23.86 22.78 3.49
CA GLY A 22 22.58 22.44 2.86
C GLY A 22 22.19 20.97 3.08
N MET A 23 23.13 20.04 2.95
CA MET A 23 22.91 18.63 3.24
C MET A 23 22.62 18.41 4.73
N LYS A 24 23.33 19.08 5.64
CA LYS A 24 23.07 19.00 7.08
C LYS A 24 21.71 19.60 7.47
N ALA A 25 21.22 20.60 6.74
CA ALA A 25 19.87 21.16 6.90
C ALA A 25 18.77 20.25 6.32
N LEU A 26 19.11 19.37 5.37
CA LEU A 26 18.19 18.36 4.82
C LEU A 26 18.16 17.08 5.67
N ASP A 27 19.27 16.71 6.32
CA ASP A 27 19.36 15.60 7.29
C ASP A 27 18.69 15.91 8.64
N GLY A 28 18.37 17.18 8.91
CA GLY A 28 17.76 17.64 10.16
C GLY A 28 16.23 17.56 10.14
N GLY A 29 15.66 16.38 10.36
CA GLY A 29 14.30 16.17 10.87
C GLY A 29 13.12 16.38 9.90
N ALA A 30 13.23 17.23 8.88
CA ALA A 30 12.10 17.50 7.97
C ALA A 30 11.81 16.37 6.96
N LEU A 31 12.79 15.50 6.69
CA LEU A 31 12.60 14.29 5.89
C LEU A 31 12.13 13.10 6.73
N GLU A 32 12.49 13.06 8.02
CA GLU A 32 12.09 11.99 8.94
C GLU A 32 10.61 12.12 9.34
N ASP A 33 10.10 13.34 9.51
CA ASP A 33 8.67 13.61 9.72
C ASP A 33 7.81 13.31 8.48
N LYS A 34 8.37 13.50 7.26
CA LYS A 34 7.67 13.13 6.01
C LYS A 34 7.77 11.64 5.67
N ALA A 35 8.82 10.96 6.10
CA ALA A 35 8.94 9.50 6.01
C ALA A 35 7.99 8.79 6.99
N SER A 36 7.67 9.46 8.11
CA SER A 36 6.72 8.98 9.12
C SER A 36 5.26 9.27 8.76
N ASP A 37 5.00 9.97 7.65
CA ASP A 37 3.65 10.20 7.15
C ASP A 37 3.18 9.00 6.29
N PRO A 38 2.21 8.19 6.78
CA PRO A 38 1.69 7.03 6.05
C PRO A 38 0.92 7.38 4.77
N GLN A 39 0.79 8.67 4.40
CA GLN A 39 0.26 9.12 3.11
C GLN A 39 1.33 9.52 2.08
N SER A 40 2.63 9.53 2.42
CA SER A 40 3.68 9.91 1.47
C SER A 40 4.07 8.77 0.54
N ALA A 41 3.81 8.94 -0.76
CA ALA A 41 4.16 8.00 -1.83
C ALA A 41 5.67 7.66 -1.94
N LEU A 42 6.53 8.43 -1.26
CA LEU A 42 7.97 8.15 -1.13
C LEU A 42 8.30 7.20 0.04
N GLY A 43 7.47 7.13 1.08
CA GLY A 43 7.60 6.13 2.15
C GLY A 43 7.39 4.71 1.62
N LEU A 44 6.58 4.57 0.56
CA LEU A 44 6.39 3.34 -0.23
C LEU A 44 7.64 2.89 -1.01
N LEU A 45 8.60 3.79 -1.26
CA LEU A 45 9.77 3.52 -2.10
C LEU A 45 11.07 3.30 -1.30
N ILE A 46 11.16 3.77 -0.05
CA ILE A 46 12.43 3.85 0.69
C ILE A 46 12.61 2.73 1.74
N GLY A 47 11.58 1.98 2.12
CA GLY A 47 11.79 0.86 3.05
C GLY A 47 10.57 0.31 3.76
N SER A 48 9.37 0.67 3.36
CA SER A 48 8.18 0.01 3.87
C SER A 48 8.11 -1.42 3.34
N ASP A 49 7.93 -2.40 4.21
CA ASP A 49 7.76 -3.84 3.92
C ASP A 49 6.50 -4.17 3.11
N TYR A 50 6.10 -3.33 2.15
CA TYR A 50 4.98 -3.59 1.27
C TYR A 50 5.40 -4.56 0.16
N ARG A 51 4.81 -5.75 0.17
CA ARG A 51 5.00 -6.73 -0.91
C ARG A 51 3.79 -6.75 -1.82
N PRO A 52 3.96 -6.67 -3.15
CA PRO A 52 2.85 -6.85 -4.07
C PRO A 52 2.34 -8.29 -3.96
N LEU A 53 1.02 -8.45 -3.89
CA LEU A 53 0.33 -9.73 -3.91
C LEU A 53 -0.85 -9.63 -4.87
N ASN A 54 -0.98 -10.62 -5.74
CA ASN A 54 -2.25 -10.89 -6.41
C ASN A 54 -2.91 -12.08 -5.70
N TRP A 55 -4.02 -11.84 -5.01
CA TRP A 55 -4.72 -12.89 -4.27
C TRP A 55 -5.78 -13.61 -5.10
N CYS A 56 -6.14 -13.04 -6.24
CA CYS A 56 -7.15 -13.58 -7.14
C CYS A 56 -6.58 -14.73 -8.01
N PRO A 57 -7.43 -15.62 -8.52
CA PRO A 57 -7.04 -16.55 -9.59
C PRO A 57 -6.51 -15.84 -10.84
N GLU A 58 -5.57 -16.47 -11.56
CA GLU A 58 -4.93 -15.94 -12.78
C GLU A 58 -5.91 -15.53 -13.90
N LYS A 59 -7.15 -16.00 -13.86
CA LYS A 59 -8.20 -15.71 -14.86
C LYS A 59 -9.52 -15.36 -14.19
N THR A 60 -9.47 -14.41 -13.27
CA THR A 60 -10.66 -13.94 -12.56
C THR A 60 -11.62 -13.26 -13.53
N GLN A 61 -12.86 -13.76 -13.61
CA GLN A 61 -13.91 -13.23 -14.48
C GLN A 61 -14.79 -12.23 -13.75
N LYS A 62 -15.00 -12.44 -12.45
CA LYS A 62 -15.76 -11.52 -11.61
C LYS A 62 -15.28 -11.53 -10.17
N VAL A 63 -15.50 -10.42 -9.48
CA VAL A 63 -15.32 -10.31 -8.04
C VAL A 63 -16.63 -9.85 -7.41
N GLU A 64 -17.12 -10.61 -6.43
CA GLU A 64 -18.31 -10.25 -5.66
C GLU A 64 -17.90 -9.61 -4.33
N LEU A 65 -18.52 -8.49 -4.00
CA LEU A 65 -18.39 -7.78 -2.73
C LEU A 65 -19.53 -8.20 -1.82
N PHE A 66 -19.20 -8.48 -0.56
CA PHE A 66 -20.13 -8.91 0.48
C PHE A 66 -20.27 -7.82 1.54
N ASP A 67 -21.49 -7.62 2.04
CA ASP A 67 -21.71 -6.81 3.24
C ASP A 67 -21.35 -7.60 4.53
N PRO A 68 -21.33 -6.93 5.70
CA PRO A 68 -21.12 -7.61 6.97
C PRO A 68 -22.18 -8.67 7.35
N ALA A 69 -23.32 -8.70 6.64
CA ALA A 69 -24.39 -9.68 6.80
C ALA A 69 -24.24 -10.89 5.85
N GLY A 70 -23.26 -10.85 4.93
CA GLY A 70 -22.97 -11.91 3.97
C GLY A 70 -23.78 -11.84 2.67
N ALA A 71 -24.52 -10.75 2.41
CA ALA A 71 -25.22 -10.53 1.16
C ALA A 71 -24.28 -9.89 0.11
N VAL A 72 -24.46 -10.26 -1.15
CA VAL A 72 -23.72 -9.64 -2.27
C VAL A 72 -24.25 -8.23 -2.49
N THR A 73 -23.38 -7.24 -2.38
CA THR A 73 -23.72 -5.82 -2.58
C THR A 73 -23.37 -5.32 -3.96
N LYS A 74 -22.28 -5.84 -4.54
CA LYS A 74 -21.75 -5.39 -5.82
C LYS A 74 -20.98 -6.51 -6.50
N THR A 75 -21.02 -6.53 -7.83
CA THR A 75 -20.24 -7.46 -8.65
C THR A 75 -19.37 -6.65 -9.61
N LEU A 76 -18.08 -6.91 -9.60
CA LEU A 76 -17.11 -6.31 -10.51
C LEU A 76 -16.84 -7.31 -11.63
N GLU A 77 -17.11 -6.91 -12.87
CA GLU A 77 -16.88 -7.73 -14.07
C GLU A 77 -15.87 -7.08 -15.03
N LYS A 78 -15.61 -5.79 -14.84
CA LYS A 78 -14.67 -5.04 -15.68
C LYS A 78 -13.23 -5.36 -15.26
N PRO A 79 -12.32 -5.57 -16.22
CA PRO A 79 -10.92 -5.88 -15.91
C PRO A 79 -10.23 -4.84 -15.02
N GLU A 80 -10.53 -3.54 -15.20
CA GLU A 80 -9.89 -2.48 -14.40
C GLU A 80 -10.33 -2.56 -12.93
N ASP A 81 -11.63 -2.76 -12.71
CA ASP A 81 -12.22 -2.89 -11.38
C ASP A 81 -11.72 -4.15 -10.68
N ILE A 82 -11.64 -5.28 -11.40
CA ILE A 82 -11.08 -6.54 -10.89
C ILE A 82 -9.61 -6.36 -10.51
N SER A 83 -8.78 -5.77 -11.38
CA SER A 83 -7.36 -5.55 -11.10
C SER A 83 -7.16 -4.70 -9.84
N SER A 84 -7.99 -3.66 -9.67
CA SER A 84 -7.89 -2.72 -8.54
C SER A 84 -8.09 -3.36 -7.16
N VAL A 85 -8.85 -4.46 -7.10
CA VAL A 85 -9.09 -5.21 -5.85
C VAL A 85 -8.23 -6.45 -5.73
N CYS A 86 -7.75 -7.02 -6.84
CA CYS A 86 -6.94 -8.23 -6.87
C CYS A 86 -5.46 -7.96 -6.60
N GLU A 87 -4.92 -6.89 -7.20
CA GLU A 87 -3.51 -6.50 -7.08
C GLU A 87 -3.36 -5.57 -5.90
N ILE A 88 -2.81 -6.08 -4.81
CA ILE A 88 -2.73 -5.38 -3.54
C ILE A 88 -1.29 -5.26 -3.05
N MET A 89 -1.08 -4.28 -2.18
CA MET A 89 0.15 -4.16 -1.40
C MET A 89 -0.12 -4.72 0.00
N MET A 90 0.62 -5.76 0.37
CA MET A 90 0.61 -6.32 1.73
C MET A 90 1.57 -5.55 2.61
N GLY A 91 1.09 -4.90 3.65
CA GLY A 91 1.92 -4.24 4.65
C GLY A 91 2.26 -5.12 5.85
N ALA A 92 3.16 -4.62 6.69
CA ALA A 92 3.43 -5.19 8.00
C ALA A 92 2.15 -5.28 8.84
N PHE A 93 2.03 -6.37 9.59
CA PHE A 93 0.81 -6.71 10.33
C PHE A 93 1.15 -7.50 11.60
N SER A 94 0.42 -7.23 12.68
CA SER A 94 0.46 -8.00 13.93
C SER A 94 -0.92 -8.60 14.21
N MET A 95 -0.95 -9.88 14.58
CA MET A 95 -2.16 -10.58 15.02
C MET A 95 -2.62 -10.17 16.43
N GLU A 96 -1.88 -9.31 17.12
CA GLU A 96 -2.23 -8.88 18.48
C GLU A 96 -3.63 -8.23 18.53
N GLY A 97 -4.50 -8.79 19.37
CA GLY A 97 -5.89 -8.33 19.50
C GLY A 97 -6.79 -8.64 18.29
N ILE A 98 -6.43 -9.63 17.46
CA ILE A 98 -7.28 -10.14 16.37
C ILE A 98 -7.59 -11.62 16.59
N GLU A 99 -8.86 -11.91 16.81
CA GLU A 99 -9.37 -13.27 16.90
C GLU A 99 -9.66 -13.85 15.52
N GLU A 100 -9.44 -15.15 15.31
CA GLU A 100 -9.75 -15.81 14.04
C GLU A 100 -11.24 -15.74 13.66
N SER A 101 -12.13 -15.67 14.66
CA SER A 101 -13.58 -15.52 14.53
C SER A 101 -14.00 -14.14 14.01
N SER A 102 -13.12 -13.14 14.10
CA SER A 102 -13.42 -11.75 13.73
C SER A 102 -13.41 -11.50 12.21
N PHE A 103 -12.82 -12.42 11.45
CA PHE A 103 -12.78 -12.34 9.99
C PHE A 103 -14.12 -12.71 9.40
N LYS A 104 -14.64 -11.82 8.55
CA LYS A 104 -15.87 -12.02 7.80
C LYS A 104 -15.58 -12.02 6.30
N LYS A 105 -16.35 -12.79 5.55
CA LYS A 105 -16.29 -12.79 4.08
C LYS A 105 -16.52 -11.35 3.56
N SER A 106 -15.57 -10.84 2.77
CA SER A 106 -15.61 -9.49 2.20
C SER A 106 -15.59 -9.51 0.67
N LEU A 107 -14.74 -10.35 0.07
CA LEU A 107 -14.65 -10.52 -1.38
C LEU A 107 -14.65 -12.00 -1.76
N ALA A 108 -15.18 -12.31 -2.95
CA ALA A 108 -14.99 -13.59 -3.62
C ALA A 108 -14.56 -13.38 -5.06
N ALA A 109 -13.38 -13.85 -5.43
CA ALA A 109 -12.88 -13.83 -6.80
C ALA A 109 -13.21 -15.16 -7.48
N HIS A 110 -13.93 -15.09 -8.59
CA HIS A 110 -14.37 -16.24 -9.37
C HIS A 110 -13.48 -16.39 -10.60
N GLY A 111 -12.82 -17.55 -10.71
CA GLY A 111 -12.09 -17.94 -11.92
C GLY A 111 -13.01 -18.21 -13.12
N PRO A 112 -12.47 -18.78 -14.21
CA PRO A 112 -13.27 -19.16 -15.37
C PRO A 112 -14.32 -20.20 -15.01
N SER A 113 -15.40 -20.31 -15.79
CA SER A 113 -16.55 -21.19 -15.50
C SER A 113 -16.14 -22.60 -15.03
N GLY A 114 -16.53 -22.97 -13.80
CA GLY A 114 -16.15 -24.23 -13.12
C GLY A 114 -14.78 -24.21 -12.42
N GLY A 115 -14.09 -23.08 -12.42
CA GLY A 115 -12.78 -22.86 -11.84
C GLY A 115 -12.79 -22.52 -10.35
N PRO A 116 -11.60 -22.23 -9.77
CA PRO A 116 -11.48 -21.96 -8.34
C PRO A 116 -12.15 -20.64 -7.95
N ILE A 117 -12.82 -20.66 -6.80
CA ILE A 117 -13.29 -19.46 -6.10
C ILE A 117 -12.32 -19.21 -4.95
N VAL A 118 -11.72 -18.02 -4.90
CA VAL A 118 -10.89 -17.61 -3.77
C VAL A 118 -11.65 -16.59 -2.95
N ILE A 119 -11.76 -16.85 -1.65
CA ILE A 119 -12.43 -15.96 -0.71
C ILE A 119 -11.37 -15.14 0.00
N LEU A 120 -11.63 -13.84 0.07
CA LEU A 120 -10.89 -12.91 0.91
C LEU A 120 -11.80 -12.42 2.02
N GLU A 121 -11.32 -12.60 3.23
CA GLU A 121 -12.02 -12.25 4.45
C GLU A 121 -11.35 -11.05 5.10
N GLN A 122 -12.12 -10.25 5.83
CA GLN A 122 -11.68 -9.01 6.44
C GLN A 122 -12.16 -8.94 7.88
N VAL A 123 -11.34 -8.35 8.75
CA VAL A 123 -11.79 -7.91 10.07
C VAL A 123 -12.55 -6.58 9.89
N PRO A 124 -13.86 -6.51 10.18
CA PRO A 124 -14.66 -5.32 9.92
C PRO A 124 -14.05 -4.06 10.54
N GLY A 125 -13.96 -2.99 9.75
CA GLY A 125 -13.42 -1.69 10.19
C GLY A 125 -11.91 -1.64 10.41
N LYS A 126 -11.17 -2.74 10.15
CA LYS A 126 -9.71 -2.76 10.18
C LYS A 126 -9.14 -3.06 8.78
N PRO A 127 -7.93 -2.57 8.46
CA PRO A 127 -7.27 -2.87 7.19
C PRO A 127 -6.61 -4.26 7.19
N VAL A 128 -7.23 -5.23 7.86
CA VAL A 128 -6.67 -6.57 8.09
C VAL A 128 -7.53 -7.58 7.35
N PHE A 129 -6.87 -8.37 6.53
CA PHE A 129 -7.47 -9.33 5.64
C PHE A 129 -6.83 -10.69 5.80
N ARG A 130 -7.51 -11.74 5.33
CA ARG A 130 -6.90 -13.05 5.15
C ARG A 130 -7.38 -13.70 3.85
N VAL A 131 -6.47 -14.45 3.23
CA VAL A 131 -6.75 -15.30 2.07
C VAL A 131 -6.14 -16.66 2.34
N LYS A 132 -6.94 -17.73 2.17
CA LYS A 132 -6.51 -19.11 2.44
C LYS A 132 -5.86 -19.29 3.83
N GLY A 133 -6.38 -18.59 4.83
CA GLY A 133 -5.88 -18.61 6.21
C GLY A 133 -4.62 -17.77 6.45
N MET A 134 -4.03 -17.13 5.45
CA MET A 134 -2.86 -16.25 5.61
C MET A 134 -3.31 -14.81 5.87
N PRO A 135 -3.08 -14.25 7.07
CA PRO A 135 -3.46 -12.88 7.37
C PRO A 135 -2.43 -11.87 6.87
N PHE A 136 -2.90 -10.69 6.47
CA PHE A 136 -2.07 -9.57 6.03
C PHE A 136 -2.79 -8.24 6.25
N SER A 137 -2.03 -7.15 6.28
CA SER A 137 -2.59 -5.79 6.28
C SER A 137 -2.61 -5.22 4.86
N SER A 138 -3.70 -4.57 4.45
CA SER A 138 -3.73 -3.81 3.20
C SER A 138 -4.59 -2.54 3.34
N PRO A 139 -3.99 -1.41 3.73
CA PRO A 139 -4.68 -0.12 3.76
C PRO A 139 -5.18 0.28 2.36
N MET A 140 -4.48 -0.12 1.31
CA MET A 140 -4.87 0.15 -0.08
C MET A 140 -6.18 -0.56 -0.44
N LEU A 141 -6.30 -1.85 -0.12
CA LEU A 141 -7.52 -2.60 -0.38
C LEU A 141 -8.70 -2.03 0.41
N SER A 142 -8.47 -1.65 1.67
CA SER A 142 -9.51 -1.03 2.51
C SER A 142 -10.08 0.23 1.86
N LYS A 143 -9.20 1.13 1.40
CA LYS A 143 -9.60 2.35 0.69
C LYS A 143 -10.30 2.05 -0.64
N ALA A 144 -9.90 1.00 -1.34
CA ALA A 144 -10.56 0.59 -2.58
C ALA A 144 -12.01 0.12 -2.29
N LEU A 145 -12.21 -0.67 -1.23
CA LEU A 145 -13.53 -1.12 -0.80
C LEU A 145 -14.41 0.04 -0.35
N ASP A 146 -13.88 1.00 0.40
CA ASP A 146 -14.62 2.19 0.83
C ASP A 146 -15.12 2.99 -0.38
N ARG A 147 -14.28 3.15 -1.43
CA ARG A 147 -14.68 3.82 -2.68
C ARG A 147 -15.75 3.04 -3.44
N LEU A 148 -15.66 1.72 -3.45
CA LEU A 148 -16.61 0.85 -4.16
C LEU A 148 -17.96 0.73 -3.43
N ALA A 149 -17.98 0.98 -2.11
CA ALA A 149 -19.18 1.02 -1.28
C ALA A 149 -19.99 2.31 -1.43
N VAL A 150 -19.40 3.38 -1.99
CA VAL A 150 -20.14 4.59 -2.38
C VAL A 150 -20.94 4.29 -3.66
N PRO A 151 -22.25 4.61 -3.71
CA PRO A 151 -23.13 4.36 -4.86
C PRO A 151 -22.69 5.07 -6.13
#